data_AF-A0A392UT47-F1
#
_entry.id   AF-A0A392UT47-F1
#
_cell.length_a   1.000
_cell.length_b   1.000
_cell.length_c   1.000
_cell.angle_alpha   90.00
_cell.angle_beta   90.00
_cell.angle_gamma   90.00
#
_symmetry.space_group_name_H-M   'P 1'
#
loop_
_entity.id
_entity.type
_entity.pdbx_description
1 polymer ?
#
loop_
_entity_poly.entity_id
_entity_poly.type
_entity_poly.pdbx_seq_one_letter_code
_entity_poly.pdbx_strand_id
1 'polypeptide(L)' 'MAGRILKWSLELSEFDIRYESRKTLKAQVLADFVAEMTNSSPATNGTDKWTIFVDGASNATGAGAGIIL' A
#
# COMPACT_ATOMS: atom_id res chain seq x y z
N MET A 1 5.36 1.73 14.98
CA MET A 1 5.64 2.50 13.73
C MET A 1 6.72 1.86 12.85
N ALA A 2 7.69 1.09 13.38
CA ALA A 2 8.84 0.57 12.62
C ALA A 2 8.56 -0.66 11.72
N GLY A 3 7.55 -1.49 12.04
CA GLY A 3 7.30 -2.74 11.31
C GLY A 3 6.94 -2.56 9.83
N ARG A 4 6.28 -1.45 9.46
CA ARG A 4 5.98 -1.16 8.05
C ARG A 4 7.23 -0.85 7.24
N ILE A 5 8.18 -0.10 7.81
CA ILE A 5 9.44 0.24 7.14
C ILE A 5 10.30 -1.02 6.93
N LEU A 6 10.33 -1.92 7.91
CA LEU A 6 11.06 -3.19 7.79
C LEU A 6 10.47 -4.08 6.69
N LYS A 7 9.13 -4.17 6.60
CA LYS A 7 8.45 -4.93 5.54
C LYS A 7 8.82 -4.39 4.15
N TRP A 8 8.74 -3.08 3.95
CA TRP A 8 9.16 -2.45 2.70
C TRP A 8 10.65 -2.68 2.41
N SER A 9 11.51 -2.62 3.43
CA SER A 9 12.94 -2.88 3.26
C SER A 9 13.23 -4.31 2.79
N LEU A 10 12.42 -5.29 3.22
CA LEU A 10 12.57 -6.68 2.81
C LEU A 10 12.08 -6.89 1.37
N GLU A 11 10.89 -6.39 1.04
CA GLU A 11 10.31 -6.49 -0.32
C GLU A 11 11.18 -5.76 -1.35
N LEU A 12 11.73 -4.59 -1.01
CA LEU A 12 12.60 -3.84 -1.91
C LEU A 12 14.01 -4.44 -2.06
N SER A 13 14.45 -5.31 -1.13
CA SER A 13 15.77 -5.94 -1.19
C SER A 13 15.90 -6.97 -2.33
N GLU A 14 14.77 -7.48 -2.83
CA GLU A 14 14.74 -8.39 -3.98
C GLU A 14 15.14 -7.68 -5.29
N PHE A 15 14.96 -6.36 -5.34
CA PHE A 15 15.22 -5.55 -6.52
C PHE A 15 16.58 -4.86 -6.38
N ASP A 16 17.44 -4.93 -7.41
CA ASP A 16 18.69 -4.13 -7.48
C ASP A 16 18.35 -2.66 -7.79
N ILE A 17 17.75 -1.98 -6.81
CA ILE A 17 17.33 -0.58 -6.93
C ILE A 17 18.55 0.31 -6.72
N ARG A 18 19.02 0.91 -7.81
CA ARG A 18 20.06 1.94 -7.76
C ARG A 18 19.42 3.31 -7.73
N TYR A 19 19.71 4.07 -6.68
CA TYR A 19 19.28 5.47 -6.60
C TYR A 19 20.17 6.34 -7.47
N GLU A 20 19.61 6.91 -8.53
CA GLU A 20 20.27 7.97 -9.29
C GLU A 20 19.78 9.34 -8.81
N SER A 21 20.74 10.25 -8.57
CA SER A 21 20.46 11.65 -8.24
C SER A 21 19.73 12.30 -9.43
N ARG A 22 18.41 12.43 -9.32
CA ARG A 22 17.65 13.24 -10.26
C ARG A 22 18.02 14.71 -10.06
N LYS A 23 18.54 15.33 -11.12
CA LYS A 23 18.67 16.79 -11.23
C LYS A 23 17.34 17.42 -10.82
N THR A 24 17.41 18.47 -10.00
CA THR A 24 16.29 19.15 -9.32
C THR A 24 14.98 19.00 -10.07
N LEU A 25 14.13 18.10 -9.59
CA LEU A 25 12.85 17.80 -10.21
C LEU A 25 11.95 19.02 -10.01
N LYS A 26 11.60 19.73 -11.08
CA LYS A 26 10.56 20.77 -11.01
C LYS A 26 9.32 20.12 -10.41
N ALA A 27 8.72 20.74 -9.38
CA ALA A 27 7.53 20.21 -8.71
C ALA A 27 6.38 19.84 -9.68
N GLN A 28 6.34 20.50 -10.84
CA GLN A 28 5.46 20.17 -11.96
C GLN A 28 5.64 18.73 -12.47
N VAL A 29 6.88 18.26 -12.67
CA VAL A 29 7.13 16.88 -13.15
C VAL A 29 6.67 15.84 -12.14
N LEU A 30 6.72 16.14 -10.84
CA LEU A 30 6.17 15.27 -9.81
C LEU A 30 4.62 15.26 -9.87
N ALA A 31 4.00 16.43 -10.06
CA ALA A 31 2.55 16.53 -10.20
C ALA A 31 2.04 15.82 -11.47
N ASP A 32 2.73 16.00 -12.60
CA ASP A 32 2.41 15.34 -13.86
C ASP A 32 2.61 13.83 -13.75
N PHE A 33 3.69 13.36 -13.11
CA PHE A 33 3.91 11.94 -12.84
C PHE A 33 2.82 11.33 -11.96
N VAL A 34 2.44 12.02 -10.87
CA VAL A 34 1.34 11.55 -10.00
C VAL A 34 0.02 11.55 -10.78
N ALA A 35 -0.28 12.57 -11.58
CA ALA A 35 -1.48 12.63 -12.40
C ALA A 35 -1.50 11.49 -13.45
N GLU A 36 -0.39 11.24 -14.12
CA GLU A 36 -0.24 10.16 -15.10
C GLU A 36 -0.37 8.77 -14.44
N MET A 37 0.21 8.57 -13.25
CA MET A 37 0.09 7.34 -12.46
C MET A 37 -1.31 7.15 -11.86
N THR A 38 -2.04 8.24 -11.62
CA THR A 38 -3.41 8.21 -11.08
C THR A 38 -4.47 8.15 -12.19
N ASN A 39 -4.05 8.09 -13.47
CA ASN A 39 -4.94 7.78 -14.59
C ASN A 39 -5.29 6.28 -14.61
N SER A 40 -6.00 5.83 -13.58
CA SER A 40 -6.77 4.59 -13.62
C SER A 40 -8.11 4.82 -12.97
N SER A 41 -9.10 4.87 -13.86
CA SER A 41 -10.55 4.83 -13.65
C SER A 41 -11.22 6.12 -13.17
N PRO A 42 -12.25 6.62 -13.91
CA PRO A 42 -13.17 7.58 -13.34
C PRO A 42 -13.78 6.92 -12.12
N ALA A 43 -13.96 7.68 -11.03
CA ALA A 43 -14.60 7.23 -9.80
C ALA A 43 -15.81 6.32 -10.10
N THR A 44 -15.57 5.01 -10.13
CA THR A 44 -16.59 4.04 -10.47
C THR A 44 -17.19 3.66 -9.14
N ASN A 45 -18.29 4.34 -8.87
CA ASN A 45 -19.36 3.94 -7.95
C ASN A 45 -19.28 2.45 -7.56
N GLY A 46 -18.66 2.17 -6.42
CA GLY A 46 -18.89 0.95 -5.64
C GLY A 46 -18.14 -0.33 -6.01
N THR A 47 -17.24 -0.37 -7.00
CA THR A 47 -16.59 -1.64 -7.41
C THR A 47 -15.31 -2.01 -6.65
N ASP A 48 -14.64 -1.07 -5.99
CA ASP A 48 -13.37 -1.33 -5.28
C ASP A 48 -13.49 -1.34 -3.75
N LYS A 49 -14.69 -1.66 -3.23
CA LYS A 49 -14.91 -1.71 -1.78
C LYS A 49 -14.78 -3.13 -1.24
N TRP A 50 -13.61 -3.44 -0.68
CA TRP A 50 -13.42 -4.66 0.11
C TRP A 50 -14.27 -4.61 1.37
N THR A 51 -15.19 -5.56 1.51
CA THR A 51 -15.99 -5.75 2.74
C THR A 51 -15.37 -6.90 3.51
N ILE A 52 -14.80 -6.60 4.68
CA ILE A 52 -14.15 -7.60 5.54
C ILE A 52 -15.11 -7.94 6.68
N PHE A 53 -15.41 -9.22 6.84
CA PHE A 53 -16.15 -9.74 7.99
C PHE A 53 -15.15 -10.37 8.97
N VAL A 54 -15.23 -9.99 10.24
CA VAL A 54 -14.43 -10.57 11.30
C VAL A 54 -15.38 -11.36 12.19
N ASP A 55 -15.12 -12.65 12.38
CA ASP A 55 -15.79 -13.40 13.43
C ASP A 55 -15.12 -13.03 14.74
N GLY A 56 -15.84 -12.36 15.63
CA GLY A 56 -15.33 -11.86 16.91
C GLY A 56 -15.02 -12.98 17.92
N ALA A 57 -14.51 -14.13 17.48
CA ALA A 57 -14.06 -15.19 18.36
C ALA A 57 -12.76 -14.77 19.05
N SER A 58 -12.58 -15.24 20.28
CA SER A 58 -11.32 -15.18 21.01
C SER A 58 -11.30 -16.34 22.01
N ASN A 59 -10.13 -16.88 22.31
CA ASN A 59 -10.00 -17.93 23.32
C ASN A 59 -9.44 -17.38 24.66
N ALA A 60 -9.50 -18.20 25.71
CA ALA A 60 -9.12 -17.81 27.09
C ALA A 60 -7.61 -17.50 27.26
N THR A 61 -6.78 -17.88 26.28
CA THR A 61 -5.36 -17.51 26.20
C THR A 61 -5.14 -16.21 25.41
N GLY A 62 -6.20 -15.52 25.01
CA GLY A 62 -6.16 -14.21 24.35
C GLY A 62 -5.84 -14.28 22.86
N ALA A 63 -5.95 -15.43 22.21
CA ALA A 63 -5.61 -15.62 20.81
C ALA A 63 -6.84 -15.85 19.91
N GLY A 64 -7.00 -14.94 18.93
CA GLY A 64 -7.51 -15.22 17.59
C GLY A 64 -8.95 -14.79 17.27
N ALA A 65 -9.08 -13.75 16.43
CA ALA A 65 -10.24 -13.50 15.57
C ALA A 65 -9.83 -13.74 14.11
N GLY A 66 -10.70 -14.36 13.30
CA GLY A 66 -10.45 -14.70 11.90
C GLY A 66 -11.09 -13.69 10.94
N ILE A 67 -10.49 -13.54 9.77
CA ILE A 67 -11.13 -12.84 8.64
C ILE A 67 -11.87 -13.89 7.82
N ILE A 68 -13.17 -13.68 7.63
CA ILE A 68 -13.98 -14.46 6.69
C ILE A 68 -14.02 -13.69 5.37
N LEU A 69 -13.61 -14.36 4.28
CA LEU A 69 -13.69 -13.88 2.90
C LEU A 69 -15.02 -14.30 2.26
#